data_AF-A0A6M5Z671-F1
#
_entry.id   AF-A0A6M5Z671-F1
#
_cell.length_a   1.000
_cell.length_b   1.000
_cell.length_c   1.000
_cell.angle_alpha   90.00
_cell.angle_beta   90.00
_cell.angle_gamma   90.00
#
_symmetry.space_group_name_H-M   'P 1'
#
loop_
_entity.id
_entity.type
_entity.pdbx_description
1 polymer ?
#
loop_
_entity_poly.entity_id
_entity_poly.type
_entity_poly.pdbx_seq_one_letter_code
_entity_poly.pdbx_strand_id
1 'polypeptide(L)'
;MADLERALRFDCGVLGFEITQRDGAQAAFVSAGDYHHIGLNTWESRGGSPPPAGTTGLYHTAILYPTRRALAVALRSVLEAGIVLDGASDHGVSEALYLRDPDENGVELYWDRPKEQWPRTPTGELAMFTRRLDLNGLLKEIESVPDAPKVDAGPRDL
;
A
#
# COMPACT_ATOMS: atom_id res chain seq x y z
N MET A 1 -14.61 8.73 2.42
CA MET A 1 -13.60 9.79 2.50
C MET A 1 -14.25 11.14 2.79
N ALA A 2 -13.61 12.01 3.56
CA ALA A 2 -14.18 13.33 3.89
C ALA A 2 -14.00 14.37 2.78
N ASP A 3 -12.96 14.21 1.95
CA ASP A 3 -12.64 15.04 0.80
C ASP A 3 -12.08 14.17 -0.32
N LEU A 4 -12.79 14.13 -1.46
CA LEU A 4 -12.44 13.25 -2.58
C LEU A 4 -11.11 13.66 -3.25
N GLU A 5 -10.84 14.96 -3.38
CA GLU A 5 -9.62 15.43 -4.03
C GLU A 5 -8.41 15.21 -3.11
N ARG A 6 -8.60 15.30 -1.78
CA ARG A 6 -7.57 14.91 -0.82
C ARG A 6 -7.25 13.43 -0.89
N ALA A 7 -8.26 12.57 -0.95
CA ALA A 7 -8.08 11.14 -1.12
C ALA A 7 -7.33 10.83 -2.43
N LEU A 8 -7.76 11.39 -3.56
CA LEU A 8 -7.11 11.15 -4.85
C LEU A 8 -5.66 11.65 -4.92
N ARG A 9 -5.31 12.74 -4.23
CA ARG A 9 -3.90 13.15 -4.11
C ARG A 9 -3.05 12.10 -3.38
N PHE A 10 -3.64 11.37 -2.43
CA PHE A 10 -2.97 10.27 -1.75
C PHE A 10 -2.97 9.00 -2.60
N ASP A 11 -4.13 8.49 -2.99
CA ASP A 11 -4.26 7.24 -3.74
C ASP A 11 -3.53 7.29 -5.09
N CYS A 12 -3.75 8.35 -5.88
CA CYS A 12 -3.09 8.48 -7.17
C CYS A 12 -1.72 9.13 -7.08
N GLY A 13 -1.60 10.20 -6.30
CA GLY A 13 -0.36 10.99 -6.24
C GLY A 13 0.75 10.33 -5.43
N VAL A 14 0.41 9.62 -4.34
CA VAL A 14 1.41 8.97 -3.46
C VAL A 14 1.51 7.48 -3.76
N LEU A 15 0.39 6.77 -3.78
CA LEU A 15 0.39 5.30 -3.95
C LEU A 15 0.49 4.85 -5.41
N GLY A 16 0.22 5.75 -6.36
CA GLY A 16 0.38 5.50 -7.79
C GLY A 16 -0.79 4.78 -8.45
N PHE A 17 -1.97 4.78 -7.82
CA PHE A 17 -3.19 4.30 -8.48
C PHE A 17 -3.61 5.23 -9.62
N GLU A 18 -4.31 4.69 -10.62
CA GLU A 18 -4.87 5.46 -11.73
C GLU A 18 -6.39 5.57 -11.60
N ILE A 19 -6.94 6.72 -11.97
CA ILE A 19 -8.40 6.91 -11.98
C ILE A 19 -9.00 6.15 -13.17
N THR A 20 -9.89 5.21 -12.90
CA THR A 20 -10.61 4.46 -13.93
C THR A 20 -11.98 5.06 -14.23
N GLN A 21 -12.64 5.64 -13.23
CA GLN A 21 -13.94 6.28 -13.39
C GLN A 21 -14.13 7.40 -12.37
N ARG A 22 -14.91 8.42 -12.72
CA ARG A 22 -15.37 9.48 -11.81
C ARG A 22 -16.87 9.66 -11.93
N ASP A 23 -17.52 9.91 -10.79
CA ASP A 23 -18.91 10.36 -10.72
C ASP A 23 -18.96 11.76 -10.08
N GLY A 24 -18.92 12.76 -10.97
CA GLY A 24 -18.87 14.17 -10.61
C GLY A 24 -17.75 14.46 -9.61
N ALA A 25 -18.10 15.21 -8.56
CA ALA A 25 -17.22 15.55 -7.45
C ALA A 25 -17.42 14.65 -6.21
N GLN A 26 -18.24 13.59 -6.33
CA GLN A 26 -18.72 12.85 -5.16
C GLN A 26 -18.07 11.49 -5.01
N ALA A 27 -17.67 10.86 -6.12
CA ALA A 27 -16.98 9.58 -6.11
C ALA A 27 -15.97 9.42 -7.25
N ALA A 28 -14.99 8.56 -7.03
CA ALA A 28 -14.02 8.11 -8.03
C ALA A 28 -13.67 6.64 -7.79
N PHE A 29 -13.30 5.95 -8.86
CA PHE A 29 -12.77 4.59 -8.82
C PHE A 29 -11.32 4.63 -9.28
N VAL A 30 -10.45 3.93 -8.56
CA VAL A 30 -9.02 3.88 -8.86
C VAL A 30 -8.50 2.45 -8.96
N SER A 31 -7.45 2.24 -9.77
CA SER A 31 -6.86 0.93 -10.03
C SER A 31 -5.35 0.92 -10.06
N ALA A 32 -4.77 -0.24 -9.78
CA ALA A 32 -3.37 -0.53 -10.08
C ALA A 32 -3.34 -1.44 -11.32
N GLY A 33 -3.24 -0.82 -12.50
CA GLY A 33 -3.36 -1.51 -13.78
C GLY A 33 -4.80 -1.89 -14.16
N ASP A 34 -4.95 -2.95 -14.95
CA ASP A 34 -6.21 -3.31 -15.62
C ASP A 34 -7.26 -3.98 -14.68
N TYR A 35 -6.93 -4.35 -13.43
CA TYR A 35 -7.81 -5.18 -12.59
C TYR A 35 -7.77 -4.94 -11.06
N HIS A 36 -7.93 -3.71 -10.57
CA HIS A 36 -8.34 -3.50 -9.17
C HIS A 36 -9.22 -2.26 -9.12
N HIS A 37 -10.37 -2.26 -8.46
CA HIS A 37 -11.21 -1.05 -8.37
C HIS A 37 -11.47 -0.72 -6.90
N ILE A 38 -10.83 0.33 -6.40
CA ILE A 38 -11.12 0.93 -5.09
C ILE A 38 -12.08 2.11 -5.33
N GLY A 39 -13.24 2.08 -4.68
CA GLY A 39 -14.23 3.15 -4.75
C GLY A 39 -14.03 4.17 -3.61
N LEU A 40 -13.69 5.39 -3.98
CA LEU A 40 -13.55 6.53 -3.07
C LEU A 40 -14.81 7.40 -3.20
N ASN A 41 -15.53 7.65 -2.10
CA ASN A 41 -16.74 8.49 -2.14
C ASN A 41 -16.87 9.39 -0.91
N THR A 42 -17.72 10.41 -1.05
CA THR A 42 -18.03 11.42 0.00
C THR A 42 -19.49 11.39 0.45
N TRP A 43 -20.29 10.40 0.04
CA TRP A 43 -21.76 10.42 0.18
C TRP A 43 -22.22 10.67 1.62
N GLU A 44 -21.69 9.92 2.58
CA GLU A 44 -22.07 10.00 3.99
C GLU A 44 -20.93 10.52 4.89
N SER A 45 -19.91 11.12 4.30
CA SER A 45 -18.70 11.50 5.05
C SER A 45 -18.14 12.87 4.68
N ARG A 46 -18.74 13.60 3.73
CA ARG A 46 -18.22 14.90 3.27
C ARG A 46 -17.99 15.86 4.43
N GLY A 47 -16.75 16.33 4.59
CA GLY A 47 -16.35 17.23 5.68
C GLY A 47 -16.41 16.61 7.08
N GLY A 48 -16.60 15.30 7.18
CA GLY A 48 -16.58 14.57 8.43
C GLY A 48 -15.18 14.40 9.01
N SER A 49 -15.13 13.90 10.24
CA SER A 49 -13.89 13.56 10.95
C SER A 49 -13.73 12.05 11.06
N PRO A 50 -12.49 11.55 11.25
CA PRO A 50 -12.26 10.14 11.55
C PRO A 50 -13.06 9.67 12.79
N PRO A 51 -13.45 8.38 12.85
CA PRO A 51 -14.15 7.84 14.00
C PRO A 51 -13.29 7.95 15.28
N PRO A 52 -13.91 8.14 16.48
CA PRO A 52 -13.16 8.22 17.72
C PRO A 52 -12.33 6.95 18.00
N ALA A 53 -11.19 7.12 18.67
CA ALA A 53 -10.35 6.00 19.08
C ALA A 53 -11.12 4.97 19.95
N GLY A 54 -10.87 3.68 19.72
CA GLY A 54 -11.53 2.59 20.46
C GLY A 54 -12.95 2.28 20.01
N THR A 55 -13.43 2.87 18.91
CA THR A 55 -14.69 2.49 18.28
C THR A 55 -14.47 1.38 17.24
N THR A 56 -15.51 0.62 16.93
CA THR A 56 -15.46 -0.37 15.85
C THR A 56 -15.32 0.34 14.50
N GLY A 57 -14.37 -0.12 13.68
CA GLY A 57 -14.12 0.42 12.35
C GLY A 57 -13.13 -0.43 11.58
N LEU A 58 -12.75 0.04 10.40
CA LEU A 58 -11.67 -0.55 9.62
C LEU A 58 -10.36 -0.49 10.43
N TYR A 59 -9.67 -1.63 10.56
CA TYR A 59 -8.36 -1.64 11.18
C TYR A 59 -7.28 -1.12 10.21
N HIS A 60 -7.10 -1.80 9.07
CA HIS A 60 -6.36 -1.28 7.92
C HIS A 60 -6.79 -1.96 6.62
N THR A 61 -6.41 -1.37 5.48
CA THR A 61 -6.39 -2.02 4.17
C THR A 61 -4.95 -2.33 3.78
N ALA A 62 -4.68 -3.54 3.30
CA ALA A 62 -3.35 -3.97 2.86
C ALA A 62 -3.24 -4.00 1.33
N ILE A 63 -2.16 -3.41 0.80
CA ILE A 63 -1.87 -3.31 -0.64
C ILE A 63 -0.58 -4.08 -0.94
N LEU A 64 -0.71 -5.13 -1.74
CA LEU A 64 0.41 -5.97 -2.17
C LEU A 64 1.14 -5.34 -3.37
N TYR A 65 2.44 -5.14 -3.22
CA TYR A 65 3.34 -4.76 -4.30
C TYR A 65 3.97 -5.99 -4.95
N PRO A 66 4.12 -6.00 -6.29
CA PRO A 66 4.58 -7.19 -7.02
C PRO A 66 6.07 -7.51 -6.78
N THR A 67 6.85 -6.53 -6.33
CA THR A 67 8.28 -6.70 -6.07
C THR A 67 8.72 -5.87 -4.87
N ARG A 68 9.80 -6.31 -4.22
CA ARG A 68 10.47 -5.56 -3.14
C ARG A 68 10.84 -4.14 -3.57
N ARG A 69 11.31 -3.99 -4.81
CA ARG A 69 11.64 -2.68 -5.41
C ARG A 69 10.41 -1.80 -5.57
N ALA A 70 9.26 -2.36 -5.97
CA ALA A 70 8.02 -1.58 -6.08
C ALA A 70 7.56 -1.06 -4.70
N LEU A 71 7.69 -1.88 -3.65
CA LEU A 71 7.50 -1.43 -2.27
C LEU A 71 8.49 -0.31 -1.88
N ALA A 72 9.76 -0.41 -2.31
CA ALA A 72 10.74 0.64 -2.07
C ALA A 72 10.39 1.96 -2.77
N VAL A 73 9.89 1.91 -4.01
CA VAL A 73 9.41 3.09 -4.75
C VAL A 73 8.23 3.73 -4.02
N ALA A 74 7.29 2.94 -3.53
CA ALA A 74 6.18 3.42 -2.72
C ALA A 74 6.67 4.07 -1.40
N LEU A 75 7.63 3.44 -0.71
CA LEU A 75 8.27 4.04 0.47
C LEU A 75 8.87 5.41 0.16
N ARG A 76 9.62 5.55 -0.93
CA ARG A 76 10.17 6.84 -1.33
C ARG A 76 9.07 7.87 -1.55
N SER A 77 8.02 7.52 -2.28
CA SER A 77 6.86 8.41 -2.54
C SER A 77 6.19 8.88 -1.25
N VAL A 78 5.96 7.97 -0.29
CA VAL A 78 5.42 8.27 1.04
C VAL A 78 6.30 9.28 1.79
N LEU A 79 7.62 9.07 1.78
CA LEU A 79 8.57 9.96 2.45
C LEU A 79 8.66 11.34 1.77
N GLU A 80 8.66 11.39 0.44
CA GLU A 80 8.67 12.64 -0.35
C GLU A 80 7.39 13.45 -0.15
N ALA A 81 6.24 12.78 0.06
CA ALA A 81 4.98 13.40 0.43
C ALA A 81 4.93 13.89 1.90
N GLY A 82 5.97 13.62 2.69
CA GLY A 82 6.05 14.01 4.10
C GLY A 82 5.13 13.19 5.02
N ILE A 83 4.67 12.02 4.57
CA ILE A 83 3.79 11.15 5.36
C ILE A 83 4.65 10.32 6.33
N VAL A 84 4.26 10.34 7.59
CA VAL A 84 4.94 9.60 8.66
C VAL A 84 4.43 8.16 8.69
N LEU A 85 5.34 7.20 8.84
CA LEU A 85 4.98 5.81 9.07
C LEU A 85 4.58 5.60 10.53
N ASP A 86 3.47 4.89 10.75
CA ASP A 86 3.08 4.34 12.05
C ASP A 86 4.03 3.20 12.47
N GLY A 87 4.59 2.48 11.49
CA GLY A 87 5.54 1.40 11.73
C GLY A 87 6.07 0.76 10.44
N ALA A 88 7.09 -0.09 10.59
CA ALA A 88 7.61 -0.90 9.50
C ALA A 88 8.17 -2.21 10.03
N SER A 89 7.73 -3.33 9.46
CA SER A 89 7.97 -4.66 10.01
C SER A 89 8.45 -5.65 8.95
N ASP A 90 9.36 -6.51 9.37
CA ASP A 90 9.76 -7.72 8.67
C ASP A 90 9.10 -8.91 9.39
N HIS A 91 8.23 -9.62 8.67
CA HIS A 91 7.47 -10.75 9.20
C HIS A 91 8.11 -12.13 8.92
N GLY A 92 9.29 -12.16 8.31
CA GLY A 92 9.91 -13.37 7.78
C GLY A 92 9.33 -13.80 6.43
N VAL A 93 8.02 -13.65 6.24
CA VAL A 93 7.30 -13.98 5.00
C VAL A 93 6.96 -12.76 4.14
N SER A 94 6.87 -11.59 4.75
CA SER A 94 6.57 -10.31 4.09
C SER A 94 7.34 -9.16 4.74
N GLU A 95 7.54 -8.09 3.97
CA GLU A 95 8.01 -6.79 4.47
C GLU A 95 6.86 -5.79 4.32
N ALA A 96 6.54 -5.05 5.39
CA ALA A 96 5.35 -4.20 5.46
C ALA A 96 5.67 -2.81 6.03
N LEU A 97 4.96 -1.81 5.50
CA LEU A 97 4.97 -0.41 5.93
C LEU A 97 3.56 -0.04 6.38
N TYR A 98 3.43 0.54 7.57
CA TYR A 98 2.17 0.96 8.15
C TYR A 98 2.09 2.48 8.19
N LEU A 99 0.98 3.03 7.72
CA LEU A 99 0.73 4.47 7.65
C LEU A 99 -0.78 4.75 7.70
N ARG A 100 -1.12 6.03 7.67
CA ARG A 100 -2.49 6.53 7.64
C ARG A 100 -2.79 7.18 6.30
N ASP A 101 -4.00 6.98 5.79
CA ASP A 101 -4.53 7.80 4.71
C ASP A 101 -4.95 9.20 5.24
N PRO A 102 -5.37 10.14 4.37
CA PRO A 102 -5.75 11.48 4.79
C PRO A 102 -7.03 11.59 5.65
N ASP A 103 -7.73 10.48 5.87
CA ASP A 103 -8.90 10.35 6.74
C ASP A 103 -8.61 9.43 7.95
N GLU A 104 -7.32 9.21 8.26
CA GLU A 104 -6.80 8.40 9.38
C GLU A 104 -7.14 6.90 9.32
N ASN A 105 -7.55 6.39 8.15
CA ASN A 105 -7.69 4.95 7.96
C ASN A 105 -6.30 4.29 7.93
N GLY A 106 -6.16 3.13 8.57
CA GLY A 106 -4.93 2.36 8.49
C GLY A 106 -4.68 1.86 7.07
N VAL A 107 -3.45 2.00 6.60
CA VAL A 107 -2.97 1.45 5.33
C VAL A 107 -1.71 0.64 5.61
N GLU A 108 -1.64 -0.55 5.02
CA GLU A 108 -0.46 -1.39 4.98
C GLU A 108 0.01 -1.51 3.53
N LEU A 109 1.26 -1.16 3.25
CA LEU A 109 1.92 -1.41 1.97
C LEU A 109 2.89 -2.56 2.19
N TYR A 110 2.76 -3.65 1.45
CA TYR A 110 3.59 -4.82 1.70
C TYR A 110 4.05 -5.54 0.44
N TRP A 111 5.10 -6.34 0.60
CA TRP A 111 5.60 -7.26 -0.40
C TRP A 111 5.82 -8.62 0.24
N ASP A 112 5.30 -9.67 -0.40
CA ASP A 112 5.56 -11.05 -0.01
C ASP A 112 6.91 -11.51 -0.54
N ARG A 113 7.73 -12.07 0.35
CA ARG A 113 8.95 -12.77 -0.08
C ARG A 113 8.57 -14.00 -0.91
N PRO A 114 9.42 -14.41 -1.87
CA PRO A 114 9.28 -15.70 -2.53
C PRO A 114 9.15 -16.82 -1.48
N LYS A 115 8.21 -17.75 -1.69
CA LYS A 115 7.85 -18.78 -0.71
C LYS A 115 9.03 -19.67 -0.33
N GLU A 116 10.00 -19.79 -1.21
CA GLU A 116 11.24 -20.55 -1.02
C GLU A 116 12.15 -19.91 0.03
N GLN A 117 12.00 -18.61 0.27
CA GLN A 117 12.76 -17.85 1.27
C GLN A 117 12.06 -17.80 2.63
N TRP A 118 10.84 -18.34 2.74
CA TRP A 118 10.09 -18.29 3.98
C TRP A 118 10.80 -19.10 5.08
N PRO A 119 10.96 -18.54 6.28
CA PRO A 119 11.68 -19.21 7.36
C PRO A 119 10.93 -20.47 7.79
N ARG A 120 11.65 -21.58 7.94
CA ARG A 120 11.10 -22.85 8.42
C ARG A 120 11.87 -23.39 9.61
N THR A 121 11.16 -24.05 10.51
CA THR A 121 11.77 -24.84 11.59
C THR A 121 12.50 -26.07 11.01
N PRO A 122 13.36 -26.74 11.80
CA PRO A 122 13.97 -28.01 11.37
C PRO A 122 12.95 -29.11 11.02
N THR A 123 11.73 -29.03 11.56
CA THR A 123 10.62 -29.95 11.26
C THR A 123 9.79 -29.53 10.04
N GLY A 124 10.15 -28.41 9.39
CA GLY A 124 9.54 -27.93 8.14
C GLY A 124 8.35 -26.96 8.32
N GLU A 125 7.97 -26.63 9.56
CA GLU A 125 6.87 -25.71 9.87
C GLU A 125 7.28 -24.26 9.62
N LEU A 126 6.30 -23.39 9.32
CA LEU A 126 6.56 -21.97 9.08
C LEU A 126 6.97 -21.26 10.38
N ALA A 127 8.11 -20.56 10.35
CA ALA A 127 8.68 -19.88 11.50
C ALA A 127 8.62 -18.35 11.32
N MET A 128 7.40 -17.80 11.22
CA MET A 128 7.19 -16.35 11.16
C MET A 128 7.75 -15.64 12.39
N PHE A 129 8.19 -14.40 12.21
CA PHE A 129 8.63 -13.53 13.29
C PHE A 129 8.08 -12.13 13.05
N THR A 130 8.34 -11.19 13.96
CA THR A 130 8.13 -9.76 13.71
C THR A 130 9.36 -9.02 14.18
N ARG A 131 10.06 -8.36 13.26
CA ARG A 131 11.26 -7.56 13.53
C ARG A 131 11.12 -6.21 12.88
N ARG A 132 11.95 -5.25 13.29
CA ARG A 132 12.02 -3.95 12.62
C ARG A 132 12.55 -4.13 11.20
N LEU A 133 11.85 -3.53 10.23
CA LEU A 133 12.31 -3.53 8.84
C LEU A 133 13.52 -2.61 8.66
N ASP A 134 14.51 -3.04 7.87
CA ASP A 134 15.61 -2.19 7.42
C ASP A 134 15.16 -1.29 6.25
N LEU A 135 14.68 -0.09 6.58
CA LEU A 135 14.20 0.88 5.58
C LEU A 135 15.31 1.36 4.64
N ASN A 136 16.55 1.47 5.11
CA ASN A 136 17.68 1.85 4.25
C ASN A 136 18.01 0.73 3.25
N GLY A 137 18.00 -0.51 3.72
CA GLY A 137 18.15 -1.70 2.87
C GLY A 137 17.02 -1.85 1.86
N LEU A 138 15.79 -1.44 2.20
CA LEU A 138 14.69 -1.39 1.25
C LEU A 138 14.88 -0.28 0.20
N LEU A 139 15.23 0.95 0.60
CA LEU A 139 15.43 2.07 -0.34
C LEU A 139 16.57 1.82 -1.35
N LYS A 140 17.60 1.06 -0.97
CA LYS A 140 18.68 0.65 -1.87
C LYS A 140 18.22 -0.20 -3.06
N GLU A 141 17.04 -0.84 -2.98
CA GLU A 141 16.45 -1.57 -4.12
C GLU A 141 16.18 -0.67 -5.32
N ILE A 142 16.09 0.65 -5.12
CA ILE A 142 15.89 1.64 -6.18
C ILE A 142 17.20 1.93 -6.93
N GLU A 143 18.33 1.94 -6.24
CA GLU A 143 19.64 2.33 -6.77
C GLU A 143 20.31 1.21 -7.58
N SER A 144 19.88 -0.04 -7.39
CA SER A 144 20.63 -1.23 -7.83
C SER A 144 20.51 -1.61 -9.32
N VAL A 145 19.65 -0.97 -10.15
CA VAL A 145 19.55 -1.22 -11.61
C VAL A 145 18.97 0.00 -12.37
N PRO A 146 19.55 0.45 -13.51
CA PRO A 146 18.88 1.34 -14.47
C PRO A 146 17.88 0.57 -15.36
N ASP A 147 16.63 1.07 -15.44
CA ASP A 147 15.50 0.57 -16.27
C ASP A 147 15.17 -0.93 -16.18
N ALA A 148 14.25 -1.27 -15.26
CA ALA A 148 13.49 -2.51 -15.32
C ALA A 148 12.25 -2.33 -16.23
N PRO A 149 11.83 -3.37 -16.97
CA PRO A 149 10.72 -3.27 -17.91
C PRO A 149 9.42 -2.96 -17.17
N LYS A 150 8.55 -2.18 -17.85
CA LYS A 150 7.18 -1.92 -17.39
C LYS A 150 6.50 -3.25 -17.09
N VAL A 151 5.78 -3.28 -15.97
CA VAL A 151 4.96 -4.44 -15.58
C VAL A 151 3.93 -4.63 -16.68
N ASP A 152 4.11 -5.65 -17.52
CA ASP A 152 3.09 -6.01 -18.49
C ASP A 152 1.85 -6.45 -17.74
N ALA A 153 0.69 -5.92 -18.17
CA ALA A 153 -0.62 -6.33 -17.70
C ALA A 153 -0.68 -7.87 -17.70
N GLY A 154 -1.05 -8.43 -16.54
CA GLY A 154 -1.21 -9.88 -16.39
C GLY A 154 -2.19 -10.47 -17.42
N PRO A 155 -2.26 -11.81 -17.51
CA PRO A 155 -3.04 -12.49 -18.55
C PRO A 155 -4.48 -11.97 -18.60
N ARG A 156 -4.96 -11.65 -19.82
CA ARG A 156 -6.24 -10.97 -20.10
C ARG A 156 -7.40 -11.93 -20.30
N ASP A 157 -7.35 -13.09 -19.65
CA ASP A 157 -8.24 -14.20 -19.97
C ASP A 157 -8.67 -14.96 -18.71
N LEU A 158 -9.66 -14.36 -18.02
CA LEU A 158 -10.73 -15.03 -17.25
C LEU A 158 -12.04 -14.24 -17.38
#